data_AF-A0A0M8PR36-F1
#
_entry.id   AF-A0A0M8PR36-F1
#
_cell.length_a   1.000
_cell.length_b   1.000
_cell.length_c   1.000
_cell.angle_alpha   90.00
_cell.angle_beta   90.00
_cell.angle_gamma   90.00
#
_symmetry.space_group_name_H-M   'P 1'
#
loop_
_entity.id
_entity.type
_entity.pdbx_description
1 polymer ?
#
loop_
_entity_poly.entity_id
_entity_poly.type
_entity_poly.pdbx_seq_one_letter_code
_entity_poly.pdbx_strand_id
1 'polypeptide(L)'
;MSNVEKLKKGLKEFGLAHKAEKLLPLAKESIRMMVNQIPEEKIQIGSSKIGGCPDVPSNFSWPYTNDNRPLYFLCQLNLIEIKPYDTNSL
;
A
#
# COMPACT_ATOMS: atom_id res chain seq x y z
N MET A 1 -13.15 13.87 12.21
CA MET A 1 -13.87 13.61 10.96
C MET A 1 -13.62 12.16 10.57
N SER A 2 -14.65 11.33 10.49
CA SER A 2 -14.57 9.90 10.15
C SER A 2 -14.17 9.68 8.68
N ASN A 3 -13.76 8.46 8.31
CA ASN A 3 -13.43 8.11 6.92
C ASN A 3 -14.63 8.32 5.97
N VAL A 4 -15.84 8.00 6.44
CA VAL A 4 -17.09 8.22 5.69
C VAL A 4 -17.34 9.72 5.46
N GLU A 5 -17.11 10.57 6.45
CA GLU A 5 -17.26 12.03 6.30
C GLU A 5 -16.24 12.61 5.32
N LYS A 6 -14.98 12.14 5.37
CA LYS A 6 -13.94 12.52 4.40
C LYS A 6 -14.33 12.10 2.98
N LEU A 7 -14.85 10.89 2.80
CA LEU A 7 -15.31 10.40 1.50
C LEU A 7 -16.50 11.24 0.98
N LYS A 8 -17.51 11.52 1.81
CA LYS A 8 -18.63 12.41 1.45
C LYS A 8 -18.17 13.79 1.00
N LYS A 9 -17.21 14.38 1.74
CA LYS A 9 -16.61 15.67 1.39
C LYS A 9 -15.92 15.62 0.02
N GLY A 10 -15.08 14.61 -0.21
CA GLY A 10 -14.40 14.42 -1.49
C GLY A 10 -15.39 14.24 -2.65
N LEU A 11 -16.42 13.41 -2.49
CA LEU A 11 -17.46 13.25 -3.52
C LEU A 11 -18.13 14.58 -3.86
N LYS A 12 -18.38 15.46 -2.89
CA LYS A 12 -18.93 16.79 -3.14
C LYS A 12 -17.94 17.67 -3.90
N GLU A 13 -16.67 17.69 -3.50
CA GLU A 13 -15.62 18.51 -4.10
C GLU A 13 -15.36 18.14 -5.57
N PHE A 14 -15.47 16.86 -5.94
CA PHE A 14 -15.32 16.38 -7.30
C PHE A 14 -16.62 16.33 -8.12
N GLY A 15 -17.72 16.94 -7.64
CA GLY A 15 -19.00 17.00 -8.37
C GLY A 15 -19.80 15.68 -8.41
N LEU A 16 -19.43 14.70 -7.59
CA LEU A 16 -20.00 13.36 -7.51
C LEU A 16 -21.01 13.18 -6.37
N ALA A 17 -21.46 14.27 -5.73
CA ALA A 17 -22.41 14.21 -4.61
C ALA A 17 -23.68 13.39 -4.93
N HIS A 18 -24.20 13.50 -6.17
CA HIS A 18 -25.37 12.77 -6.66
C HIS A 18 -25.18 11.24 -6.75
N LYS A 19 -23.93 10.73 -6.64
CA LYS A 19 -23.62 9.29 -6.59
C LYS A 19 -23.35 8.79 -5.17
N ALA A 20 -23.37 9.66 -4.16
CA ALA A 20 -22.97 9.29 -2.80
C ALA A 20 -23.77 8.13 -2.23
N GLU A 21 -25.10 8.10 -2.43
CA GLU A 21 -25.96 7.00 -1.96
C GLU A 21 -25.54 5.64 -2.52
N LYS A 22 -25.01 5.60 -3.76
CA LYS A 22 -24.54 4.36 -4.39
C LYS A 22 -23.11 4.00 -4.02
N LEU A 23 -22.25 4.99 -3.78
CA LEU A 23 -20.81 4.78 -3.55
C LEU A 23 -20.48 4.48 -2.09
N LEU A 24 -21.17 5.11 -1.14
CA LEU A 24 -20.88 4.95 0.30
C LEU A 24 -21.02 3.49 0.78
N PRO A 25 -22.04 2.71 0.36
CA PRO A 25 -22.16 1.31 0.76
C PRO A 25 -21.08 0.39 0.14
N LEU A 26 -20.44 0.82 -0.95
CA LEU A 26 -19.39 0.07 -1.64
C LEU A 26 -17.99 0.39 -1.10
N ALA A 27 -17.86 1.42 -0.26
CA ALA A 27 -16.60 1.84 0.31
C ALA A 27 -16.04 0.74 1.22
N LYS A 28 -14.74 0.48 1.08
CA LYS A 28 -13.99 -0.42 1.96
C LYS A 28 -12.90 0.36 2.66
N GLU A 29 -12.59 -0.03 3.89
CA GLU A 29 -11.40 0.48 4.58
C GLU A 29 -10.15 0.15 3.77
N SER A 30 -9.19 1.07 3.80
CA SER A 30 -7.93 0.94 3.07
C SER A 30 -6.81 1.61 3.85
N ILE A 31 -5.62 1.05 3.71
CA ILE A 31 -4.39 1.60 4.29
C ILE A 31 -3.65 2.32 3.17
N ARG A 32 -3.50 3.64 3.30
CA ARG A 32 -2.78 4.46 2.33
C ARG A 32 -1.30 4.51 2.71
N MET A 33 -0.45 3.97 1.85
CA MET A 33 0.99 4.13 1.96
C MET A 33 1.42 5.52 1.47
N MET A 34 2.19 6.22 2.29
CA MET A 34 2.82 7.50 1.95
C MET A 34 4.32 7.27 1.85
N VAL A 35 4.93 7.68 0.73
CA VAL A 35 6.34 7.41 0.44
C VAL A 35 7.16 8.68 0.35
N ASN A 36 8.41 8.59 0.80
CA ASN A 36 9.44 9.59 0.62
C ASN A 36 10.65 8.92 0.00
N GLN A 37 11.36 9.63 -0.89
CA GLN A 37 12.59 9.10 -1.48
C GLN A 37 13.72 9.16 -0.45
N ILE A 38 14.35 8.02 -0.20
CA ILE A 38 15.44 7.86 0.76
C ILE A 38 16.52 7.00 0.08
N PRO A 39 17.81 7.30 0.25
CA PRO A 39 18.90 6.42 -0.22
C PRO A 39 18.78 5.01 0.37
N GLU A 40 19.02 3.97 -0.43
CA GLU A 40 18.82 2.55 -0.05
C GLU A 40 19.58 2.18 1.23
N GLU A 41 20.82 2.66 1.36
CA GLU A 41 21.68 2.39 2.52
C GLU A 41 21.16 2.98 3.84
N LYS A 42 20.17 3.88 3.76
CA LYS A 42 19.51 4.47 4.93
C LYS A 42 18.17 3.78 5.27
N ILE A 43 17.70 2.86 4.43
CA ILE A 43 16.49 2.09 4.70
C ILE A 43 16.87 0.90 5.57
N GLN A 44 16.20 0.76 6.71
CA GLN A 44 16.43 -0.36 7.61
C GLN A 44 16.01 -1.68 6.95
N ILE A 45 16.84 -2.72 7.07
CA ILE A 45 16.53 -4.07 6.59
C ILE A 45 15.20 -4.53 7.20
N GLY A 46 14.29 -4.98 6.33
CA GLY A 46 12.98 -5.49 6.72
C GLY A 46 11.90 -4.42 6.88
N SER A 47 12.19 -3.14 6.63
CA SER A 47 11.17 -2.09 6.58
C SER A 47 10.31 -2.18 5.31
N SER A 48 9.15 -1.52 5.32
CA SER A 48 8.37 -1.36 4.10
C SER A 48 9.11 -0.44 3.12
N LYS A 49 9.21 -0.85 1.84
CA LYS A 49 9.83 -0.05 0.77
C LYS A 49 9.22 -0.35 -0.59
N ILE A 50 9.31 0.62 -1.50
CA ILE A 50 8.90 0.49 -2.90
C ILE A 50 10.16 0.56 -3.78
N GLY A 51 10.33 -0.41 -4.67
CA GLY A 51 11.53 -0.54 -5.50
C GLY A 51 12.81 -0.77 -4.69
N GLY A 52 13.96 -0.64 -5.34
CA GLY A 52 15.26 -0.90 -4.71
C GLY A 52 15.61 -2.40 -4.73
N CYS A 53 16.39 -2.84 -3.73
CA CYS A 53 16.78 -4.25 -3.58
C CYS A 53 15.90 -4.93 -2.54
N PRO A 54 15.35 -6.13 -2.79
CA PRO A 54 14.54 -6.85 -1.80
C PRO A 54 15.38 -7.27 -0.57
N ASP A 55 14.81 -7.22 0.63
CA ASP A 55 15.49 -7.74 1.83
C ASP A 55 15.18 -9.23 1.96
N VAL A 56 16.01 -10.05 1.31
CA VAL A 56 15.86 -11.51 1.30
C VAL A 56 17.12 -12.20 1.83
N PRO A 57 17.00 -13.41 2.42
CA PRO A 57 18.16 -14.23 2.77
C PRO A 57 19.08 -14.49 1.58
N SER A 58 20.37 -14.72 1.83
CA SER A 58 21.37 -14.97 0.78
C SER A 58 21.11 -16.23 -0.06
N ASN A 59 20.33 -17.18 0.47
CA ASN A 59 19.92 -18.40 -0.21
C ASN A 59 18.52 -18.31 -0.86
N PHE A 60 17.90 -17.12 -0.90
CA PHE A 60 16.61 -16.93 -1.52
C PHE A 60 16.71 -17.04 -3.05
N SER A 61 15.93 -17.94 -3.64
CA SER A 61 15.81 -18.04 -5.10
C SER A 61 14.85 -16.97 -5.60
N TRP A 62 15.37 -15.98 -6.34
CA TRP A 62 14.54 -14.93 -6.91
C TRP A 62 13.54 -15.50 -7.93
N PRO A 63 12.26 -15.08 -7.95
CA PRO A 63 11.30 -15.60 -8.90
C PRO A 63 11.56 -15.08 -10.32
N TYR A 64 11.26 -15.94 -11.29
CA TYR A 64 11.40 -15.66 -12.72
C TYR A 64 10.05 -15.77 -13.43
N THR A 65 9.92 -15.06 -14.55
CA THR A 65 8.86 -15.25 -15.54
C THR A 65 9.00 -16.59 -16.26
N ASN A 66 7.96 -16.98 -17.00
CA ASN A 66 7.97 -18.19 -17.84
C ASN A 66 9.05 -18.15 -18.95
N ASP A 67 9.51 -16.97 -19.36
CA ASP A 67 10.61 -16.78 -20.32
C ASP A 67 11.97 -16.55 -19.64
N ASN A 68 12.11 -17.01 -18.40
CA ASN A 68 13.36 -17.02 -17.63
C ASN A 68 13.98 -15.62 -17.40
N ARG A 69 13.15 -14.61 -17.18
CA ARG A 69 13.58 -13.26 -16.75
C ARG A 69 13.27 -13.06 -15.27
N PRO A 70 14.17 -12.47 -14.47
CA PRO A 70 13.89 -12.20 -13.07
C PRO A 70 12.73 -11.20 -12.97
N LEU A 71 11.80 -11.44 -12.04
CA LEU A 71 10.71 -10.49 -11.79
C LEU A 71 11.25 -9.18 -11.22
N TYR A 72 10.58 -8.07 -11.53
CA TYR A 72 10.90 -6.78 -10.93
C TYR A 72 10.44 -6.75 -9.47
N PHE A 73 11.33 -6.32 -8.58
CA PHE A 73 10.93 -6.00 -7.22
C PHE A 73 10.04 -4.75 -7.22
N LEU A 74 8.79 -4.91 -6.79
CA LEU A 74 7.83 -3.81 -6.70
C LEU A 74 7.84 -3.16 -5.32
N CYS A 75 7.64 -3.96 -4.28
CA CYS A 75 7.66 -3.50 -2.91
C CYS A 75 7.85 -4.65 -1.92
N GLN A 76 8.26 -4.30 -0.72
CA GLN A 76 8.22 -5.13 0.47
C GLN A 76 7.37 -4.40 1.50
N LEU A 77 6.54 -5.14 2.22
CA LEU A 77 5.64 -4.61 3.24
C LEU A 77 5.93 -5.29 4.57
N ASN A 78 6.32 -4.51 5.57
CA ASN A 78 6.45 -5.00 6.92
C ASN A 78 5.08 -4.97 7.62
N LEU A 79 4.53 -6.15 7.92
CA LEU A 79 3.20 -6.24 8.53
C LEU A 79 3.13 -5.64 9.94
N ILE A 80 4.24 -5.53 10.66
CA ILE A 80 4.29 -4.84 11.96
C ILE A 80 4.01 -3.34 11.78
N GLU A 81 4.53 -2.73 10.71
CA GLU A 81 4.29 -1.32 10.38
C GLU A 81 2.84 -1.09 9.92
N ILE A 82 2.21 -2.11 9.32
CA ILE A 82 0.85 -2.03 8.78
C ILE A 82 -0.20 -2.28 9.88
N LYS A 83 0.08 -3.17 10.83
CA LYS A 83 -0.87 -3.63 11.86
C LYS A 83 -1.61 -2.50 12.60
N PRO A 84 -0.99 -1.37 12.98
CA PRO A 84 -1.68 -0.28 13.67
C PRO A 84 -2.78 0.40 12.86
N TYR A 85 -2.77 0.27 11.53
CA TYR A 85 -3.74 0.87 10.61
C TYR A 85 -4.84 -0.09 10.17
N ASP A 86 -4.72 -1.38 10.52
CA ASP A 86 -5.77 -2.37 10.26
C ASP A 86 -6.88 -2.27 11.32
N THR A 87 -7.90 -1.49 11.01
CA THR A 87 -9.04 -1.28 11.89
C THR A 87 -10.03 -2.44 11.91
N ASN A 88 -9.91 -3.38 10.97
CA ASN A 88 -10.84 -4.50 10.81
C ASN A 88 -10.28 -5.82 11.33
N SER A 89 -9.02 -5.83 11.80
CA SER A 89 -8.34 -7.02 12.31
C SER A 89 -8.38 -8.19 11.31
N LEU A 90 -8.13 -7.89 10.04
CA LEU A 90 -8.09 -8.87 8.95
C LEU A 90 -6.85 -9.78 9.03
#